data_AF-W1F559-F1
#
_entry.id   AF-W1F559-F1
#
_cell.length_a   1.000
_cell.length_b   1.000
_cell.length_c   1.000
_cell.angle_alpha   90.00
_cell.angle_beta   90.00
_cell.angle_gamma   90.00
#
_symmetry.space_group_name_H-M   'P 1'
#
loop_
_entity.id
_entity.type
_entity.pdbx_description
1 polymer ?
#
loop_
_entity_poly.entity_id
_entity_poly.type
_entity_poly.pdbx_seq_one_letter_code
_entity_poly.pdbx_strand_id
1 'polypeptide(L)'
;MAVRVVEVIPGKPYVGLELPNKKRQTVYLREVLDNAKFRDNPSPLTVVLGKDIAGEPVVADLAKMPHLLVAGTTGSGKSVGVNAMILSMLYKAQPEDVRFIMIDPKMLELSVYEGIPHLLTEVVTDMKDAANALRWCVNEMERRYKLMSALGVRNLAGYNEKIAEADRMMRPIPDPYWKPGDSMDAQHPVLKKEPYIVVLVDEFADLMMTVGKKSGRADSTSGAKSPCRGYPPRTGNSASIG
;
A
#
# COMPACT_ATOMS: atom_id res chain seq x y z
N MET A 1 26.58 16.70 19.09
CA MET A 1 26.95 16.38 17.70
C MET A 1 26.91 14.87 17.57
N ALA A 2 26.03 14.31 16.74
CA ALA A 2 25.93 12.86 16.56
C ALA A 2 26.88 12.43 15.44
N VAL A 3 27.60 11.32 15.63
CA VAL A 3 28.46 10.70 14.61
C VAL A 3 27.87 9.34 14.31
N ARG A 4 27.65 9.00 13.03
CA ARG A 4 27.16 7.69 12.63
C ARG A 4 28.33 6.85 12.12
N VAL A 5 28.51 5.67 12.73
CA VAL A 5 29.53 4.69 12.32
C VAL A 5 28.88 3.72 11.33
N VAL A 6 29.48 3.56 10.15
CA VAL A 6 29.07 2.62 9.11
C VAL A 6 30.11 1.52 9.06
N GLU A 7 29.76 0.35 9.62
CA GLU A 7 30.71 -0.76 9.81
C GLU A 7 31.32 -1.27 8.49
N VAL A 8 30.54 -1.29 7.41
CA VAL A 8 30.98 -1.79 6.10
C VAL A 8 30.54 -0.83 5.00
N ILE A 9 31.50 -0.35 4.19
CA ILE A 9 31.21 0.36 2.95
C ILE A 9 31.20 -0.66 1.79
N PRO A 10 30.09 -0.80 1.04
CA PRO A 10 30.01 -1.73 -0.08
C PRO A 10 31.18 -1.55 -1.06
N GLY A 11 31.91 -2.63 -1.33
CA GLY A 11 33.04 -2.64 -2.27
C GLY A 11 34.34 -2.02 -1.77
N LYS A 12 34.46 -1.66 -0.47
CA LYS A 12 35.70 -1.10 0.10
C LYS A 12 36.05 -1.70 1.47
N PRO A 13 37.33 -1.88 1.81
CA PRO A 13 37.76 -2.43 3.10
C PRO A 13 37.79 -1.38 4.22
N TYR A 14 36.95 -0.35 4.17
CA TYR A 14 36.98 0.79 5.09
C TYR A 14 35.71 0.87 5.95
N VAL A 15 35.88 1.39 7.15
CA VAL A 15 34.78 1.82 8.04
C VAL A 15 34.42 3.27 7.69
N GLY A 16 33.13 3.57 7.57
CA GLY A 16 32.64 4.93 7.32
C GLY A 16 32.34 5.67 8.61
N LEU A 17 32.72 6.95 8.68
CA LEU A 17 32.33 7.86 9.75
C LEU A 17 31.56 9.04 9.14
N GLU A 18 30.24 9.05 9.34
CA GLU A 18 29.36 10.11 8.86
C GLU A 18 29.25 11.22 9.90
N LEU A 19 29.69 12.41 9.50
CA LEU A 19 29.68 13.62 10.31
C LEU A 19 28.65 14.60 9.75
N PRO A 20 27.77 15.18 10.59
CA PRO A 20 26.82 16.18 10.13
C PRO A 20 27.56 17.43 9.66
N ASN A 21 27.20 17.91 8.48
CA ASN A 21 27.71 19.18 7.96
C ASN A 21 27.35 20.34 8.89
N LYS A 22 28.27 21.32 9.03
CA LYS A 22 28.04 22.54 9.82
C LYS A 22 26.81 23.31 9.34
N LYS A 23 26.61 23.36 8.01
CA LYS A 23 25.43 23.92 7.37
C LYS A 23 24.65 22.81 6.69
N ARG A 24 23.48 22.48 7.22
CA ARG A 24 22.56 21.52 6.59
C ARG A 24 21.87 22.18 5.40
N GLN A 25 21.69 21.42 4.33
CA GLN A 25 20.94 21.84 3.16
C GLN A 25 19.56 21.17 3.21
N THR A 26 18.52 21.94 2.90
CA THR A 26 17.15 21.42 2.81
C THR A 26 16.97 20.68 1.49
N VAL A 27 16.44 19.47 1.54
CA VAL A 27 16.01 18.72 0.35
C VAL A 27 14.55 19.04 0.10
N TYR A 28 14.25 19.67 -1.03
CA TYR A 28 12.89 20.01 -1.40
C TYR A 28 12.25 18.87 -2.20
N LEU A 29 10.97 18.55 -1.91
CA LEU A 29 10.25 17.49 -2.61
C LEU A 29 10.27 17.70 -4.14
N ARG A 30 10.03 18.93 -4.59
CA ARG A 30 10.05 19.31 -6.02
C ARG A 30 11.37 18.94 -6.71
N GLU A 31 12.49 19.09 -6.03
CA GLU A 31 13.81 18.78 -6.60
C GLU A 31 13.93 17.32 -7.00
N VAL A 32 13.32 16.43 -6.22
CA VAL A 32 13.33 14.98 -6.49
C VAL A 32 12.23 14.60 -7.47
N LEU A 33 11.05 15.25 -7.40
CA LEU A 33 9.96 15.05 -8.36
C LEU A 33 10.36 15.45 -9.79
N ASP A 34 11.14 16.53 -9.95
CA ASP A 34 11.61 17.00 -11.26
C ASP A 34 12.70 16.08 -11.86
N ASN A 35 13.23 15.12 -11.08
CA ASN A 35 14.27 14.21 -11.55
C ASN A 35 13.72 13.09 -12.44
N ALA A 36 14.51 12.69 -13.45
CA ALA A 36 14.21 11.59 -14.38
C ALA A 36 13.87 10.28 -13.65
N LYS A 37 14.56 9.96 -12.54
CA LYS A 37 14.28 8.75 -11.74
C LYS A 37 12.83 8.68 -11.26
N PHE A 38 12.23 9.83 -10.92
CA PHE A 38 10.82 9.89 -10.53
C PHE A 38 9.91 9.96 -11.76
N ARG A 39 10.17 10.91 -12.66
CA ARG A 39 9.31 11.19 -13.82
C ARG A 39 9.13 9.98 -14.73
N ASP A 40 10.24 9.31 -15.07
CA ASP A 40 10.27 8.27 -16.09
C ASP A 40 9.87 6.89 -15.53
N ASN A 41 9.71 6.77 -14.21
CA ASN A 41 9.24 5.54 -13.60
C ASN A 41 7.74 5.33 -13.92
N PRO A 42 7.34 4.24 -14.58
CA PRO A 42 5.97 4.02 -15.00
C PRO A 42 5.03 3.66 -13.85
N SER A 43 5.55 3.24 -12.69
CA SER A 43 4.69 2.83 -11.58
C SER A 43 3.94 4.03 -10.99
N PRO A 44 2.59 4.00 -10.93
CA PRO A 44 1.81 5.06 -10.28
C PRO A 44 2.04 5.09 -8.76
N LEU A 45 2.67 4.05 -8.20
CA LEU A 45 3.03 3.90 -6.80
C LEU A 45 4.49 4.30 -6.50
N THR A 46 5.11 5.05 -7.42
CA THR A 46 6.45 5.60 -7.19
C THR A 46 6.40 6.69 -6.12
N VAL A 47 7.26 6.58 -5.10
CA VAL A 47 7.37 7.53 -3.99
C VAL A 47 8.76 8.12 -3.86
N VAL A 48 8.82 9.41 -3.53
CA VAL A 48 10.06 10.11 -3.21
C VAL A 48 10.46 9.83 -1.76
N LEU A 49 11.71 9.39 -1.55
CA LEU A 49 12.30 9.24 -0.22
C LEU A 49 13.22 10.42 0.15
N GLY A 50 13.78 11.10 -0.85
CA GLY A 50 14.65 12.26 -0.67
C GLY A 50 15.95 12.12 -1.44
N LYS A 51 17.07 12.38 -0.76
CA LYS A 51 18.42 12.24 -1.31
C LYS A 51 19.29 11.37 -0.41
N ASP A 52 20.22 10.66 -1.00
CA ASP A 52 21.24 9.93 -0.26
C ASP A 52 22.34 10.85 0.28
N ILE A 53 23.35 10.26 0.92
CA ILE A 53 24.50 10.98 1.50
C ILE A 53 25.38 11.68 0.45
N ALA A 54 25.29 11.28 -0.82
CA ALA A 54 25.98 11.91 -1.94
C ALA A 54 25.14 13.03 -2.59
N GLY A 55 23.88 13.21 -2.16
CA GLY A 55 22.95 14.18 -2.72
C GLY A 55 22.19 13.67 -3.94
N GLU A 56 22.30 12.39 -4.26
CA GLU A 56 21.60 11.77 -5.38
C GLU A 56 20.14 11.50 -5.02
N PRO A 57 19.18 11.76 -5.94
CA PRO A 57 17.77 11.54 -5.68
C PRO A 57 17.47 10.04 -5.50
N VAL A 58 16.69 9.75 -4.47
CA VAL A 58 16.23 8.42 -4.09
C VAL A 58 14.71 8.35 -4.19
N VAL A 59 14.25 7.42 -5.02
CA VAL A 59 12.85 7.07 -5.22
C VAL A 59 12.67 5.57 -4.98
N ALA A 60 11.48 5.18 -4.56
CA ALA A 60 11.09 3.79 -4.38
C ALA A 60 9.75 3.51 -5.07
N ASP A 61 9.42 2.25 -5.26
CA ASP A 61 8.16 1.81 -5.87
C ASP A 61 7.42 0.93 -4.87
N LEU A 62 6.30 1.42 -4.34
CA LEU A 62 5.52 0.67 -3.34
C LEU A 62 4.92 -0.61 -3.93
N ALA A 63 4.74 -0.73 -5.24
CA ALA A 63 4.28 -1.98 -5.85
C ALA A 63 5.29 -3.14 -5.66
N LYS A 64 6.59 -2.81 -5.54
CA LYS A 64 7.67 -3.77 -5.29
C LYS A 64 7.94 -3.99 -3.81
N MET A 65 7.41 -3.11 -2.97
CA MET A 65 7.48 -3.15 -1.50
C MET A 65 6.05 -3.17 -0.96
N PRO A 66 5.34 -4.31 -1.10
CA PRO A 66 3.88 -4.35 -0.98
C PRO A 66 3.37 -3.83 0.37
N HIS A 67 4.20 -3.89 1.42
CA HIS A 67 3.95 -3.27 2.71
C HIS A 67 5.17 -2.47 3.16
N LEU A 68 4.94 -1.25 3.65
CA LEU A 68 5.96 -0.37 4.20
C LEU A 68 5.59 -0.01 5.65
N LEU A 69 6.53 -0.19 6.58
CA LEU A 69 6.39 0.30 7.96
C LEU A 69 7.28 1.53 8.14
N VAL A 70 6.68 2.65 8.54
CA VAL A 70 7.40 3.89 8.83
C VAL A 70 7.34 4.15 10.33
N ALA A 71 8.51 4.23 10.97
CA ALA A 71 8.64 4.50 12.40
C ALA A 71 9.58 5.68 12.64
N GLY A 72 9.26 6.50 13.63
CA GLY A 72 10.07 7.66 14.02
C GLY A 72 9.51 8.32 15.27
N THR A 73 10.39 8.91 16.08
CA THR A 73 9.98 9.69 17.26
C THR A 73 9.38 11.03 16.85
N THR A 74 8.66 11.70 17.74
CA THR A 74 8.13 13.05 17.50
C THR A 74 9.25 14.00 17.07
N GLY A 75 9.04 14.75 15.98
CA GLY A 75 10.02 15.67 15.42
C GLY A 75 11.11 15.02 14.55
N SER A 76 11.09 13.70 14.35
CA SER A 76 12.02 13.01 13.44
C SER A 76 11.71 13.20 11.95
N GLY A 77 10.52 13.72 11.62
CA GLY A 77 10.07 13.92 10.25
C GLY A 77 9.18 12.81 9.68
N LYS A 78 8.67 11.87 10.50
CA LYS A 78 7.73 10.81 10.08
C LYS A 78 6.59 11.37 9.21
N SER A 79 5.86 12.35 9.73
CA SER A 79 4.69 12.93 9.07
C SER A 79 5.06 13.65 7.77
N VAL A 80 6.20 14.35 7.75
CA VAL A 80 6.72 14.97 6.51
C VAL A 80 7.06 13.92 5.46
N GLY A 81 7.67 12.81 5.86
CA GLY A 81 7.97 11.69 4.98
C GLY A 81 6.70 11.02 4.41
N VAL A 82 5.70 10.77 5.26
CA VAL A 82 4.41 10.21 4.81
C VAL A 82 3.72 11.15 3.82
N ASN A 83 3.68 12.46 4.11
CA ASN A 83 3.14 13.45 3.19
C ASN A 83 3.91 13.49 1.86
N ALA A 84 5.24 13.36 1.88
CA ALA A 84 6.03 13.26 0.66
C ALA A 84 5.65 12.02 -0.18
N MET A 85 5.36 10.88 0.46
CA MET A 85 4.89 9.67 -0.23
C MET A 85 3.50 9.86 -0.84
N ILE A 86 2.53 10.42 -0.09
CA ILE A 86 1.18 10.69 -0.58
C ILE A 86 1.23 11.64 -1.78
N LEU A 87 1.93 12.76 -1.63
CA LEU A 87 2.10 13.74 -2.70
C LEU A 87 2.77 13.11 -3.93
N SER A 88 3.78 12.27 -3.75
CA SER A 88 4.43 11.58 -4.88
C SER A 88 3.42 10.80 -5.73
N MET A 89 2.49 10.08 -5.10
CA MET A 89 1.43 9.36 -5.81
C MET A 89 0.44 10.33 -6.47
N LEU A 90 0.01 11.38 -5.76
CA LEU A 90 -0.90 12.39 -6.31
C LEU A 90 -0.35 13.15 -7.52
N TYR A 91 0.98 13.34 -7.59
CA TYR A 91 1.64 13.97 -8.74
C TYR A 91 1.71 13.06 -9.97
N LYS A 92 1.48 11.76 -9.83
CA LYS A 92 1.67 10.77 -10.91
C LYS A 92 0.38 10.02 -11.29
N ALA A 93 -0.52 9.79 -10.35
CA ALA A 93 -1.65 8.88 -10.50
C ALA A 93 -2.99 9.63 -10.55
N GLN A 94 -3.86 9.21 -11.46
CA GLN A 94 -5.27 9.60 -11.45
C GLN A 94 -6.07 8.72 -10.47
N PRO A 95 -7.30 9.11 -10.09
CA PRO A 95 -8.16 8.28 -9.22
C PRO A 95 -8.53 6.90 -9.79
N GLU A 96 -8.37 6.71 -11.10
CA GLU A 96 -8.52 5.42 -11.77
C GLU A 96 -7.26 4.53 -11.70
N ASP A 97 -6.11 5.11 -11.35
CA ASP A 97 -4.84 4.39 -11.18
C ASP A 97 -4.63 4.01 -9.73
N VAL A 98 -4.89 4.94 -8.80
CA VAL A 98 -4.63 4.79 -7.37
C VAL A 98 -5.80 5.32 -6.56
N ARG A 99 -6.18 4.54 -5.55
CA ARG A 99 -7.22 4.85 -4.59
C ARG A 99 -6.69 4.71 -3.16
N PHE A 100 -7.12 5.60 -2.28
CA PHE A 100 -6.66 5.67 -0.89
C PHE A 100 -7.75 5.26 0.09
N ILE A 101 -7.33 4.56 1.14
CA ILE A 101 -8.05 4.46 2.41
C ILE A 101 -7.11 5.04 3.45
N MET A 102 -7.51 6.13 4.09
CA MET A 102 -6.72 6.81 5.11
C MET A 102 -7.35 6.58 6.48
N ILE A 103 -6.55 6.10 7.43
CA ILE A 103 -6.95 5.83 8.81
C ILE A 103 -6.15 6.75 9.72
N ASP A 104 -6.83 7.72 10.33
CA ASP A 104 -6.27 8.73 11.22
C ASP A 104 -7.16 8.91 12.46
N PRO A 105 -7.00 8.08 13.50
CA PRO A 105 -7.84 8.13 14.69
C PRO A 105 -7.61 9.37 15.54
N LYS A 106 -6.52 10.11 15.31
CA LYS A 106 -6.20 11.33 16.04
C LYS A 106 -6.59 12.59 15.28
N MET A 107 -6.96 12.46 13.99
CA MET A 107 -7.31 13.55 13.08
C MET A 107 -6.22 14.62 12.96
N LEU A 108 -4.95 14.21 13.06
CA LEU A 108 -3.81 15.14 13.09
C LEU A 108 -3.09 15.23 11.75
N GLU A 109 -2.89 14.10 11.08
CA GLU A 109 -1.90 13.98 10.02
C GLU A 109 -2.53 13.80 8.64
N LEU A 110 -3.63 13.03 8.54
CA LEU A 110 -4.24 12.68 7.25
C LEU A 110 -5.56 13.42 6.98
N SER A 111 -6.15 14.07 7.98
CA SER A 111 -7.39 14.86 7.83
C SER A 111 -7.29 15.98 6.78
N VAL A 112 -6.08 16.46 6.48
CA VAL A 112 -5.81 17.44 5.41
C VAL A 112 -6.16 16.93 4.01
N TYR A 113 -6.22 15.61 3.81
CA TYR A 113 -6.55 14.98 2.53
C TYR A 113 -8.04 14.70 2.35
N GLU A 114 -8.88 15.11 3.28
CA GLU A 114 -10.32 14.92 3.18
C GLU A 114 -10.88 15.51 1.86
N GLY A 115 -11.78 14.76 1.21
CA GLY A 115 -12.43 15.19 -0.04
C GLY A 115 -11.61 15.08 -1.33
N ILE A 116 -10.37 14.58 -1.32
CA ILE A 116 -9.66 14.30 -2.58
C ILE A 116 -10.35 13.17 -3.36
N PRO A 117 -10.36 13.21 -4.71
CA PRO A 117 -11.09 12.22 -5.52
C PRO A 117 -10.49 10.80 -5.45
N HIS A 118 -9.25 10.68 -4.99
CA HIS A 118 -8.58 9.40 -4.79
C HIS A 118 -9.08 8.63 -3.58
N LEU A 119 -9.76 9.27 -2.61
CA LEU A 119 -10.30 8.56 -1.46
C LEU A 119 -11.43 7.59 -1.86
N LEU A 120 -11.42 6.38 -1.31
CA LEU A 120 -12.53 5.41 -1.44
C LEU A 120 -13.64 5.66 -0.42
N THR A 121 -13.28 6.28 0.69
CA THR A 121 -14.14 6.64 1.82
C THR A 121 -13.52 7.87 2.47
N GLU A 122 -14.33 8.61 3.23
CA GLU A 122 -13.84 9.69 4.10
C GLU A 122 -12.73 9.18 5.03
N VAL A 123 -11.87 10.08 5.50
CA VAL A 123 -10.76 9.72 6.39
C VAL A 123 -11.33 9.04 7.63
N VAL A 124 -10.89 7.80 7.86
CA VAL A 124 -11.47 6.94 8.89
C VAL A 124 -10.87 7.32 10.25
N THR A 125 -11.74 7.78 11.13
CA THR A 125 -11.36 8.22 12.49
C THR A 125 -11.79 7.22 13.57
N ASP A 126 -12.88 6.48 13.36
CA ASP A 126 -13.34 5.45 14.29
C ASP A 126 -12.57 4.13 14.08
N MET A 127 -12.10 3.55 15.19
CA MET A 127 -11.28 2.32 15.16
C MET A 127 -12.05 1.06 14.74
N LYS A 128 -13.37 1.03 14.92
CA LYS A 128 -14.22 -0.06 14.42
C LYS A 128 -14.38 0.06 12.91
N ASP A 129 -14.53 1.29 12.40
CA ASP A 129 -14.60 1.54 10.96
C ASP A 129 -13.27 1.25 10.28
N ALA A 130 -12.14 1.53 10.96
CA ALA A 130 -10.82 1.11 10.50
C ALA A 130 -10.73 -0.43 10.34
N ALA A 131 -11.25 -1.19 11.31
CA ALA A 131 -11.32 -2.64 11.21
C ALA A 131 -12.24 -3.12 10.06
N ASN A 132 -13.35 -2.43 9.83
CA ASN A 132 -14.25 -2.71 8.71
C ASN A 132 -13.59 -2.41 7.35
N ALA A 133 -12.85 -1.30 7.24
CA ALA A 133 -12.11 -0.93 6.04
C ALA A 133 -11.03 -1.98 5.70
N LEU A 134 -10.29 -2.48 6.72
CA LEU A 134 -9.33 -3.56 6.52
C LEU A 134 -9.99 -4.88 6.09
N ARG A 135 -11.15 -5.24 6.68
CA ARG A 135 -11.93 -6.42 6.24
C ARG A 135 -12.42 -6.26 4.81
N TRP A 136 -12.85 -5.06 4.43
CA TRP A 136 -13.22 -4.75 3.06
C TRP A 136 -12.03 -4.94 2.11
N CYS A 137 -10.82 -4.50 2.48
CA CYS A 137 -9.61 -4.73 1.69
C CYS A 137 -9.32 -6.23 1.48
N VAL A 138 -9.54 -7.06 2.50
CA VAL A 138 -9.39 -8.53 2.37
C VAL A 138 -10.40 -9.11 1.39
N ASN A 139 -11.68 -8.71 1.49
CA ASN A 139 -12.72 -9.16 0.58
C ASN A 139 -12.46 -8.70 -0.87
N GLU A 140 -12.00 -7.46 -1.04
CA GLU A 140 -11.65 -6.90 -2.35
C GLU A 140 -10.44 -7.63 -2.95
N MET A 141 -9.43 -7.95 -2.15
CA MET A 141 -8.30 -8.78 -2.57
C MET A 141 -8.79 -10.15 -3.07
N GLU A 142 -9.66 -10.84 -2.34
CA GLU A 142 -10.23 -12.12 -2.76
C GLU A 142 -11.02 -12.01 -4.06
N ARG A 143 -11.83 -10.95 -4.22
CA ARG A 143 -12.55 -10.65 -5.46
C ARG A 143 -11.58 -10.48 -6.63
N ARG A 144 -10.52 -9.69 -6.46
CA ARG A 144 -9.49 -9.47 -7.48
C ARG A 144 -8.75 -10.75 -7.85
N TYR A 145 -8.43 -11.61 -6.87
CA TYR A 145 -7.83 -12.91 -7.16
C TYR A 145 -8.73 -13.80 -8.03
N LYS A 146 -10.03 -13.82 -7.78
CA LYS A 146 -10.99 -14.55 -8.63
C LYS A 146 -10.98 -14.00 -10.05
N LEU A 147 -11.11 -12.68 -10.21
CA LEU A 147 -11.09 -12.02 -11.52
C LEU A 147 -9.78 -12.29 -12.29
N MET A 148 -8.64 -12.17 -11.61
CA MET A 148 -7.33 -12.46 -12.20
C MET A 148 -7.20 -13.93 -12.63
N SER A 149 -7.69 -14.85 -11.80
CA SER A 149 -7.71 -16.29 -12.11
C SER A 149 -8.55 -16.60 -13.34
N ALA A 150 -9.77 -16.03 -13.43
CA ALA A 150 -10.65 -16.23 -14.58
C ALA A 150 -10.07 -15.65 -15.88
N LEU A 151 -9.34 -14.54 -15.79
CA LEU A 151 -8.61 -13.98 -16.93
C LEU A 151 -7.24 -14.62 -17.15
N GLY A 152 -6.79 -15.57 -16.32
CA GLY A 152 -5.49 -16.23 -16.47
C GLY A 152 -4.29 -15.28 -16.33
N VAL A 153 -4.39 -14.25 -15.48
CA VAL A 153 -3.32 -13.28 -15.19
C VAL A 153 -2.84 -13.43 -13.74
N ARG A 154 -1.61 -12.98 -13.47
CA ARG A 154 -0.94 -13.21 -12.17
C ARG A 154 -0.92 -11.98 -11.25
N ASN A 155 -1.21 -10.79 -11.76
CA ASN A 155 -1.14 -9.54 -11.03
C ASN A 155 -2.10 -8.50 -11.62
N LEU A 156 -2.32 -7.41 -10.88
CA LEU A 156 -3.24 -6.34 -11.24
C LEU A 156 -2.83 -5.63 -12.54
N ALA A 157 -1.52 -5.47 -12.77
CA ALA A 157 -1.00 -4.88 -14.01
C ALA A 157 -1.43 -5.70 -15.24
N GLY A 158 -1.26 -7.02 -15.21
CA GLY A 158 -1.68 -7.92 -16.27
C GLY A 158 -3.21 -7.98 -16.44
N TYR A 159 -3.97 -7.84 -15.34
CA TYR A 159 -5.42 -7.66 -15.41
C TYR A 159 -5.77 -6.39 -16.20
N ASN A 160 -5.20 -5.25 -15.81
CA ASN A 160 -5.46 -3.96 -16.45
C ASN A 160 -5.01 -3.92 -17.92
N GLU A 161 -3.91 -4.57 -18.27
CA GLU A 161 -3.45 -4.72 -19.65
C GLU A 161 -4.48 -5.47 -20.52
N LYS A 162 -5.06 -6.57 -20.00
CA LYS A 162 -6.12 -7.30 -20.70
C LYS A 162 -7.39 -6.50 -20.89
N ILE A 163 -7.80 -5.74 -19.88
CA ILE A 163 -8.96 -4.86 -19.99
C ILE A 163 -8.71 -3.77 -21.04
N ALA A 164 -7.54 -3.13 -20.99
CA ALA A 164 -7.19 -2.10 -21.97
C ALA A 164 -7.09 -2.64 -23.41
N GLU A 165 -6.63 -3.88 -23.58
CA GLU A 165 -6.62 -4.54 -24.89
C GLU A 165 -8.04 -4.83 -25.41
N ALA A 166 -8.90 -5.35 -24.55
CA ALA A 166 -10.31 -5.60 -24.87
C ALA A 166 -11.04 -4.31 -25.27
N ASP A 167 -10.81 -3.21 -24.56
CA ASP A 167 -11.38 -1.90 -24.88
C ASP A 167 -10.89 -1.38 -26.24
N ARG A 168 -9.59 -1.51 -26.54
CA ARG A 168 -9.03 -1.13 -27.87
C ARG A 168 -9.63 -1.93 -29.01
N MET A 169 -9.98 -3.20 -28.77
CA MET A 169 -10.62 -4.07 -29.76
C MET A 169 -12.15 -3.91 -29.80
N MET A 170 -12.73 -3.01 -29.00
CA MET A 170 -14.19 -2.86 -28.81
C MET A 170 -14.87 -4.20 -28.45
N ARG A 171 -14.17 -5.04 -27.69
CA ARG A 171 -14.64 -6.36 -27.26
C ARG A 171 -14.63 -6.44 -25.72
N PRO A 172 -15.56 -5.76 -25.04
CA PRO A 172 -15.61 -5.72 -23.59
C PRO A 172 -15.70 -7.13 -22.99
N ILE A 173 -15.00 -7.34 -21.88
CA ILE A 173 -14.98 -8.63 -21.18
C ILE A 173 -16.11 -8.67 -20.15
N PRO A 174 -17.11 -9.56 -20.27
CA PRO A 174 -18.15 -9.73 -19.26
C PRO A 174 -17.56 -10.35 -17.97
N ASP A 175 -18.12 -10.00 -16.81
CA ASP A 175 -17.70 -10.57 -15.51
C ASP A 175 -17.95 -12.09 -15.43
N PRO A 176 -16.91 -12.94 -15.38
CA PRO A 176 -17.08 -14.40 -15.41
C PRO A 176 -17.84 -14.99 -14.21
N TYR A 177 -18.04 -14.22 -13.13
CA TYR A 177 -18.68 -14.69 -11.90
C TYR A 177 -20.09 -14.14 -11.66
N TRP A 178 -20.57 -13.21 -12.49
CA TRP A 178 -21.91 -12.64 -12.33
C TRP A 178 -22.99 -13.67 -12.68
N LYS A 179 -24.04 -13.73 -11.86
CA LYS A 179 -25.24 -14.54 -12.11
C LYS A 179 -26.48 -13.67 -12.21
N PRO A 180 -27.48 -14.08 -13.02
CA PRO A 180 -28.79 -13.41 -13.03
C PRO A 180 -29.39 -13.36 -11.62
N GLY A 181 -29.59 -12.14 -11.10
CA GLY A 181 -30.08 -11.89 -9.73
C GLY A 181 -29.03 -11.33 -8.76
N ASP A 182 -27.74 -11.28 -9.13
CA ASP A 182 -26.68 -10.70 -8.29
C ASP A 182 -26.72 -9.15 -8.27
N SER A 183 -27.29 -8.51 -9.30
CA SER A 183 -27.50 -7.06 -9.35
C SER A 183 -28.84 -6.69 -9.99
N MET A 184 -29.25 -5.41 -9.88
CA MET A 184 -30.43 -4.87 -10.58
C MET A 184 -30.18 -4.64 -12.08
N ASP A 185 -28.99 -4.97 -12.59
CA ASP A 185 -28.63 -4.74 -13.99
C ASP A 185 -29.31 -5.77 -14.89
N ALA A 186 -30.00 -5.27 -15.93
CA ALA A 186 -30.65 -6.11 -16.94
C ALA A 186 -29.64 -6.80 -17.88
N GLN A 187 -28.38 -6.36 -17.87
CA GLN A 187 -27.32 -6.87 -18.73
C GLN A 187 -26.11 -7.28 -17.91
N HIS A 188 -25.38 -8.23 -18.48
CA HIS A 188 -24.15 -8.74 -17.93
C HIS A 188 -23.13 -7.60 -17.72
N PRO A 189 -22.65 -7.31 -16.49
CA PRO A 189 -21.70 -6.25 -16.26
C PRO A 189 -20.37 -6.55 -16.94
N VAL A 190 -19.72 -5.49 -17.42
CA VAL A 190 -18.41 -5.53 -18.08
C VAL A 190 -17.33 -5.18 -17.08
N LEU A 191 -16.23 -5.94 -17.12
CA LEU A 191 -15.04 -5.68 -16.33
C LEU A 191 -14.37 -4.37 -16.75
N LYS A 192 -13.90 -3.61 -15.78
CA LYS A 192 -13.20 -2.33 -15.97
C LYS A 192 -11.82 -2.38 -15.35
N LYS A 193 -10.97 -1.41 -15.71
CA LYS A 193 -9.67 -1.20 -15.06
C LYS A 193 -9.87 -1.06 -13.55
N GLU A 194 -9.02 -1.76 -12.80
CA GLU A 194 -9.04 -1.78 -11.34
C GLU A 194 -7.86 -0.95 -10.81
N PRO A 195 -8.09 0.04 -9.93
CA PRO A 195 -7.03 0.88 -9.38
C PRO A 195 -6.21 0.13 -8.34
N TYR A 196 -4.96 0.52 -8.12
CA TYR A 196 -4.21 0.13 -6.92
C TYR A 196 -4.87 0.75 -5.69
N ILE A 197 -4.95 -0.02 -4.60
CA ILE A 197 -5.50 0.46 -3.33
C ILE A 197 -4.36 0.60 -2.34
N VAL A 198 -4.13 1.82 -1.87
CA VAL A 198 -3.11 2.13 -0.87
C VAL A 198 -3.80 2.46 0.45
N VAL A 199 -3.58 1.63 1.46
CA VAL A 199 -4.11 1.82 2.81
C VAL A 199 -3.05 2.51 3.65
N LEU A 200 -3.34 3.72 4.12
CA LEU A 200 -2.47 4.49 5.00
C LEU A 200 -3.02 4.46 6.43
N VAL A 201 -2.17 4.10 7.39
CA VAL A 201 -2.51 4.09 8.81
C VAL A 201 -1.47 4.95 9.52
N ASP A 202 -1.86 6.11 10.05
CA ASP A 202 -0.91 7.01 10.71
C ASP A 202 -0.31 6.37 11.98
N GLU A 203 -1.19 5.81 12.83
CA GLU A 203 -0.81 5.16 14.08
C GLU A 203 -1.33 3.72 14.13
N PHE A 204 -0.52 2.80 13.63
CA PHE A 204 -0.88 1.38 13.59
C PHE A 204 -0.95 0.75 15.00
N ALA A 205 -0.20 1.28 15.98
CA ALA A 205 -0.21 0.77 17.34
C ALA A 205 -1.60 0.89 18.01
N ASP A 206 -2.28 2.01 17.78
CA ASP A 206 -3.63 2.27 18.32
C ASP A 206 -4.64 1.24 17.77
N LEU A 207 -4.45 0.79 16.52
CA LEU A 207 -5.26 -0.22 15.85
C LEU A 207 -5.08 -1.61 16.48
N MET A 208 -3.84 -2.01 16.73
CA MET A 208 -3.53 -3.29 17.36
C MET A 208 -4.08 -3.40 18.79
N MET A 209 -4.00 -2.32 19.57
CA MET A 209 -4.49 -2.31 20.95
C MET A 209 -6.02 -2.43 21.05
N THR A 210 -6.73 -1.86 20.08
CA THR A 210 -8.20 -1.84 20.07
C THR A 210 -8.80 -3.14 19.55
N VAL A 211 -8.20 -3.71 18.49
CA VAL A 211 -8.66 -4.96 17.88
C VAL A 211 -8.21 -6.19 18.71
N GLY A 212 -7.01 -6.16 19.31
CA GLY A 212 -6.48 -7.25 20.13
C GLY A 212 -7.26 -7.55 21.40
N LYS A 213 -8.08 -6.61 21.91
CA LYS A 213 -8.99 -6.88 23.04
C LYS A 213 -10.20 -7.75 22.69
N LYS A 214 -10.60 -7.83 21.41
CA LYS A 214 -11.73 -8.68 20.99
C LYS A 214 -11.38 -10.16 20.85
N SER A 215 -10.10 -10.50 20.66
CA SER A 215 -9.65 -11.91 20.57
C SER A 215 -9.39 -12.58 21.93
N GLY A 216 -9.54 -11.87 23.05
CA GLY A 216 -9.31 -12.41 24.40
C GLY A 216 -10.55 -12.94 25.14
N ARG A 217 -11.71 -13.02 24.47
CA ARG A 217 -12.98 -13.42 25.11
C ARG A 217 -13.81 -14.37 24.25
N ALA A 218 -13.16 -15.42 23.75
CA ALA A 218 -13.83 -16.63 23.26
C ALA A 218 -12.81 -17.77 23.34
N ASP A 219 -12.95 -18.59 24.38
CA ASP A 219 -12.60 -20.02 24.48
C ASP A 219 -12.14 -20.38 25.88
N SER A 220 -13.13 -20.47 26.78
CA SER A 220 -13.01 -21.23 28.02
C SER A 220 -14.22 -22.15 28.15
N THR A 221 -14.54 -22.94 27.11
CA THR A 221 -15.41 -24.11 27.26
C THR A 221 -15.19 -25.11 26.12
N SER A 222 -14.48 -26.19 26.44
CA SER A 222 -14.67 -27.59 25.98
C SER A 222 -13.32 -28.30 25.79
N GLY A 223 -13.15 -29.38 26.53
CA GLY A 223 -11.92 -30.16 26.60
C GLY A 223 -11.92 -31.41 25.72
N ALA A 224 -10.77 -32.10 25.82
CA ALA A 224 -10.51 -33.53 25.58
C ALA A 224 -10.01 -33.99 24.18
N LYS A 225 -8.70 -34.29 24.15
CA LYS A 225 -7.98 -35.48 23.62
C LYS A 225 -7.90 -35.78 22.09
N SER A 226 -6.71 -35.50 21.54
CA SER A 226 -5.73 -36.38 20.80
C SER A 226 -6.13 -37.22 19.56
N PRO A 227 -5.17 -37.77 18.76
CA PRO A 227 -4.06 -37.14 18.02
C PRO A 227 -3.96 -37.62 16.53
N CYS A 228 -3.15 -36.90 15.72
CA CYS A 228 -2.46 -37.34 14.50
C CYS A 228 -3.26 -37.89 13.29
N ARG A 229 -3.24 -37.14 12.16
CA ARG A 229 -3.04 -37.70 10.80
C ARG A 229 -2.46 -36.63 9.88
N GLY A 230 -1.32 -36.96 9.27
CA GLY A 230 -0.49 -36.03 8.52
C GLY A 230 -0.97 -35.73 7.11
N TYR A 231 -0.58 -34.54 6.64
CA TYR A 231 -0.35 -34.20 5.24
C TYR A 231 0.91 -33.30 5.17
N PRO A 232 1.72 -33.39 4.12
CA PRO A 232 3.05 -32.78 4.04
C PRO A 232 2.98 -31.25 3.82
N PRO A 233 4.08 -30.51 4.11
CA PRO A 233 4.09 -29.06 4.06
C PRO A 233 4.04 -28.59 2.60
N ARG A 234 2.95 -27.94 2.20
CA ARG A 234 2.95 -27.10 1.00
C ARG A 234 3.66 -25.79 1.34
N THR A 235 4.79 -25.62 0.67
CA THR A 235 5.59 -24.41 0.52
C THR A 235 4.75 -23.13 0.52
N GLY A 236 5.17 -22.17 1.34
CA GLY A 236 4.49 -20.91 1.55
C GLY A 236 4.29 -20.11 0.27
N ASN A 237 3.04 -19.74 0.02
CA ASN A 237 2.71 -18.57 -0.79
C ASN A 237 2.30 -17.47 0.19
N SER A 238 3.17 -16.49 0.36
CA SER A 238 2.81 -15.20 0.94
C SER A 238 1.71 -14.57 0.08
N ALA A 239 0.51 -14.48 0.63
CA ALA A 239 -0.56 -13.69 0.03
C ALA A 239 -0.15 -12.21 0.09
N SER A 240 0.37 -11.71 -1.02
CA SER A 240 0.56 -10.29 -1.25
C SER A 240 -0.81 -9.63 -1.37
N ILE A 241 -1.11 -8.67 -0.49
CA ILE A 241 -2.19 -7.72 -0.69
C ILE A 241 -1.63 -6.68 -1.68
N GLY A 242 -2.17 -6.67 -2.89
CA GLY A 242 -1.84 -5.73 -3.97
C GLY A 242 -3.08 -5.30 -4.71
#